data_AF-A0A4Z0MRS9-F1
#
_entry.id   AF-A0A4Z0MRS9-F1
#
_cell.length_a   1.000
_cell.length_b   1.000
_cell.length_c   1.000
_cell.angle_alpha   90.00
_cell.angle_beta   90.00
_cell.angle_gamma   90.00
#
_symmetry.space_group_name_H-M   'P 1'
#
loop_
_entity.id
_entity.type
_entity.pdbx_description
1 polymer ?
#
loop_
_entity_poly.entity_id
_entity_poly.type
_entity_poly.pdbx_seq_one_letter_code
_entity_poly.pdbx_strand_id
1 'polypeptide(L)' 'MSKLPYTLTAKDFPGIPTGWTLTYDEPSNNFYHVRLTSEYGPEVEMNGGADLEELVSCCIEDAKEFDKQLQVKKSLK' A
#
# COMPACT_ATOMS: atom_id res chain seq x y z
N MET A 1 7.16 15.16 -18.35
CA MET A 1 7.82 13.85 -18.17
C MET A 1 7.00 13.09 -17.15
N SER A 2 6.25 12.08 -17.58
CA SER A 2 5.50 11.23 -16.64
C SER A 2 6.50 10.38 -15.87
N LYS A 3 6.70 10.66 -14.58
CA LYS A 3 7.45 9.76 -13.71
C LYS A 3 6.66 8.44 -13.67
N LEU A 4 7.32 7.34 -14.04
CA LEU A 4 6.71 6.02 -13.93
C LEU A 4 6.48 5.71 -12.44
N PRO A 5 5.40 5.01 -12.07
CA PRO A 5 5.17 4.62 -10.70
C PRO A 5 6.30 3.71 -10.22
N TYR A 6 6.87 4.03 -9.07
CA TYR A 6 7.85 3.19 -8.40
C TYR A 6 7.12 2.00 -7.79
N THR A 7 7.53 0.80 -8.19
CA THR A 7 7.01 -0.44 -7.61
C THR A 7 8.03 -0.95 -6.61
N LEU A 8 7.59 -1.14 -5.36
CA LEU A 8 8.41 -1.71 -4.30
C LEU A 8 7.74 -2.96 -3.76
N THR A 9 8.57 -3.94 -3.41
CA THR A 9 8.08 -5.21 -2.88
C THR A 9 8.25 -5.23 -1.37
N ALA A 10 7.63 -6.21 -0.70
CA ALA A 10 7.78 -6.41 0.75
C ALA A 10 9.24 -6.56 1.23
N LYS A 11 10.19 -6.78 0.31
CA LYS A 11 11.63 -6.82 0.63
C LYS A 11 12.24 -5.43 0.82
N ASP A 12 11.68 -4.42 0.16
CA ASP A 12 12.17 -3.04 0.17
C ASP A 12 11.56 -2.23 1.32
N PHE A 13 10.37 -2.61 1.79
CA PHE A 13 9.66 -1.97 2.90
C PHE A 13 9.24 -2.99 3.96
N PRO A 14 9.99 -3.10 5.08
CA PRO A 14 9.65 -4.02 6.16
C PRO A 14 8.32 -3.59 6.77
N GLY A 15 7.29 -4.44 6.63
CA GLY A 15 5.97 -4.16 7.18
C GLY A 15 4.83 -4.43 6.20
N ILE A 16 5.09 -4.49 4.90
CA ILE A 16 4.07 -4.86 3.91
C ILE A 16 3.60 -6.30 4.18
N PRO A 17 2.28 -6.53 4.32
CA PRO A 17 1.75 -7.88 4.52
C PRO A 17 2.08 -8.82 3.34
N THR A 18 2.26 -10.11 3.63
CA THR A 18 2.57 -11.12 2.60
C THR A 18 1.49 -11.13 1.51
N GLY A 19 1.91 -11.10 0.26
CA GLY A 19 1.00 -11.08 -0.89
C GLY A 19 0.46 -9.70 -1.25
N TRP A 20 1.01 -8.65 -0.66
CA TRP A 20 0.72 -7.27 -1.03
C TRP A 20 1.90 -6.63 -1.77
N THR A 21 1.59 -5.78 -2.75
CA THR A 21 2.55 -5.02 -3.55
C THR A 21 2.33 -3.54 -3.32
N LEU A 22 3.39 -2.81 -2.96
CA LEU A 22 3.35 -1.36 -2.79
C LEU A 22 3.77 -0.70 -4.11
N THR A 23 2.94 0.22 -4.59
CA THR A 23 3.23 1.09 -5.73
C THR A 23 3.05 2.53 -5.28
N TYR A 24 3.96 3.41 -5.64
CA TYR A 24 3.74 4.84 -5.42
C TYR A 24 4.24 5.68 -6.58
N ASP A 25 3.61 6.83 -6.79
CA ASP A 25 4.06 7.85 -7.71
C ASP A 25 4.02 9.25 -7.07
N GLU A 26 4.80 10.15 -7.63
CA GLU A 26 4.85 11.55 -7.21
C GLU A 26 4.37 12.41 -8.39
N PRO A 27 3.04 12.63 -8.52
CA PRO A 27 2.49 13.38 -9.64
C PRO A 27 2.77 14.89 -9.54
N SER A 28 3.11 15.38 -8.36
CA SER A 28 3.46 16.78 -8.10
C SER A 28 4.46 16.88 -6.96
N ASN A 29 5.27 17.94 -6.95
CA ASN A 29 6.37 18.08 -6.01
C ASN A 29 5.88 17.95 -4.57
N ASN A 30 6.40 16.96 -3.83
CA ASN A 30 6.01 16.66 -2.45
C ASN A 30 4.55 16.22 -2.28
N PHE A 31 3.92 15.69 -3.33
CA PHE A 31 2.62 15.04 -3.28
C PHE A 31 2.79 13.61 -3.78
N TYR A 32 2.47 12.64 -2.93
CA TYR A 32 2.63 11.22 -3.23
C TYR A 32 1.26 10.55 -3.32
N HIS A 33 1.15 9.67 -4.31
CA HIS A 33 0.08 8.70 -4.47
C HIS A 33 0.67 7.34 -4.11
N VAL A 34 0.21 6.74 -3.02
CA VAL A 34 0.64 5.44 -2.52
C VAL A 34 -0.51 4.45 -2.65
N ARG A 35 -0.24 3.27 -3.17
CA ARG A 35 -1.21 2.20 -3.38
C ARG A 35 -0.64 0.86 -2.98
N LEU A 36 -1.38 0.10 -2.19
CA LEU A 36 -1.10 -1.27 -1.81
C LEU A 36 -2.13 -2.18 -2.45
N THR A 37 -1.68 -3.10 -3.29
CA THR A 37 -2.56 -4.06 -3.98
C THR A 37 -2.27 -5.46 -3.48
N SER A 38 -3.30 -6.14 -3.00
CA SER A 38 -3.23 -7.54 -2.62
C SER A 38 -3.37 -8.45 -3.84
N GLU A 39 -2.61 -9.54 -3.89
CA GLU A 39 -2.79 -10.61 -4.88
C GLU A 39 -4.20 -11.24 -4.83
N TYR A 40 -4.90 -11.08 -3.71
CA TYR A 40 -6.25 -11.60 -3.49
C TYR A 40 -7.36 -10.66 -3.97
N GLY A 41 -7.01 -9.50 -4.54
CA GLY A 41 -7.95 -8.52 -5.07
C GLY A 41 -8.14 -7.21 -4.28
N PRO A 42 -8.11 -7.15 -2.93
CA PRO A 42 -8.31 -5.88 -2.23
C PRO A 42 -7.13 -4.93 -2.47
N GLU A 43 -7.44 -3.64 -2.44
CA GLU A 43 -6.46 -2.58 -2.59
C GLU A 43 -6.74 -1.45 -1.60
N VAL A 44 -5.66 -0.78 -1.18
CA VAL A 44 -5.69 0.40 -0.31
C VAL A 44 -4.91 1.49 -1.03
N GLU A 45 -5.46 2.70 -1.03
CA GLU A 45 -4.84 3.86 -1.66
C GLU A 45 -4.79 5.03 -0.67
N MET A 46 -3.67 5.74 -0.64
CA MET A 46 -3.49 7.00 0.08
C MET A 46 -2.84 8.03 -0.82
N ASN A 47 -3.33 9.27 -0.72
CA ASN A 47 -2.81 10.41 -1.45
C ASN A 47 -2.53 11.53 -0.46
N GLY A 48 -1.35 12.16 -0.52
CA GLY A 48 -1.05 13.23 0.42
C GLY A 48 0.20 14.03 0.08
N GLY A 49 0.23 15.24 0.63
CA GLY A 49 1.40 16.12 0.61
C GLY A 49 2.40 15.87 1.75
N ALA A 50 2.21 14.79 2.50
CA ALA A 50 3.03 14.39 3.64
C ALA A 50 4.27 13.60 3.19
N ASP A 51 5.18 13.31 4.12
CA ASP A 51 6.33 12.46 3.86
C ASP A 51 5.88 11.09 3.33
N LEU A 52 6.58 10.61 2.30
CA LEU A 52 6.30 9.32 1.65
C LEU A 52 6.29 8.17 2.67
N GLU A 53 7.24 8.17 3.62
CA GLU A 53 7.33 7.14 4.65
C GLU A 53 6.10 7.11 5.57
N GLU A 54 5.53 8.28 5.91
CA GLU A 54 4.31 8.37 6.71
C GLU A 54 3.11 7.82 5.95
N LEU A 55 2.95 8.23 4.69
CA LEU A 55 1.87 7.73 3.82
C LEU A 55 1.97 6.22 3.60
N VAL A 56 3.18 5.70 3.40
CA VAL A 56 3.43 4.27 3.25
C VAL A 56 3.11 3.53 4.55
N SER A 57 3.52 4.05 5.71
CA SER A 57 3.22 3.43 7.01
C SER A 57 1.71 3.35 7.24
N CYS A 58 0.97 4.44 7.02
CA CYS A 58 -0.47 4.45 7.17
C CYS A 58 -1.16 3.49 6.18
N CYS A 59 -0.71 3.46 4.92
CA CYS A 59 -1.26 2.56 3.91
C CYS A 59 -1.01 1.07 4.27
N ILE A 60 0.15 0.76 4.86
CA ILE A 60 0.47 -0.58 5.38
C ILE A 60 -0.44 -0.97 6.55
N GLU A 61 -0.73 -0.06 7.47
CA GLU A 61 -1.62 -0.32 8.60
C GLU A 61 -3.05 -0.61 8.14
N ASP A 62 -3.59 0.20 7.22
CA ASP A 62 -4.89 -0.06 6.60
C ASP A 62 -4.90 -1.42 5.87
N ALA A 63 -3.86 -1.74 5.09
CA ALA A 63 -3.76 -3.01 4.39
C ALA A 63 -3.74 -4.20 5.36
N LYS A 64 -3.06 -4.09 6.51
CA LYS A 64 -3.06 -5.12 7.56
C LYS A 64 -4.43 -5.27 8.21
N GLU A 65 -5.12 -4.18 8.47
CA GLU A 65 -6.46 -4.22 9.05
C GLU A 65 -7.45 -4.87 8.07
N PHE A 66 -7.39 -4.50 6.79
CA PHE A 66 -8.16 -5.14 5.73
C PHE A 66 -7.85 -6.64 5.62
N ASP A 67 -6.57 -7.02 5.61
CA ASP A 67 -6.14 -8.41 5.54
C ASP A 67 -6.67 -9.22 6.73
N LYS A 68 -6.58 -8.67 7.94
CA LYS A 68 -7.13 -9.27 9.17
C LYS A 68 -8.64 -9.49 9.07
N GLN A 69 -9.40 -8.50 8.58
CA GLN A 69 -10.84 -8.63 8.37
C GLN A 69 -11.19 -9.69 7.30
N LEU A 70 -10.38 -9.79 6.24
CA LEU A 70 -10.52 -10.80 5.19
C LEU A 70 -10.23 -12.22 5.72
N GLN A 71 -9.18 -12.40 6.52
CA GLN A 71 -8.85 -13.70 7.12
C GLN A 71 -9.96 -14.16 8.09
N VAL A 72 -10.51 -13.26 8.90
CA VAL A 72 -11.65 -13.58 9.79
C VAL A 72 -12.86 -14.06 8.99
N LYS A 73 -13.15 -13.44 7.84
CA LYS A 73 -14.25 -13.87 6.96
C LYS A 73 -13.99 -15.22 6.26
N LYS A 74 -12.73 -15.54 5.93
CA LYS A 74 -12.37 -16.84 5.34
C LYS A 74 -12.52 -18.01 6.32
N SER A 75 -12.27 -17.79 7.61
CA SER A 75 -12.37 -18.82 8.65
C SER A 75 -13.81 -19.19 9.08
N LEU A 76 -14.83 -18.52 8.54
CA LEU A 76 -16.23 -18.74 8.91
C LEU A 76 -17.02 -19.59 7.89
N LYS A 77 -16.34 -20.27 6.96
CA LYS A 77 -16.98 -21.07 5.91
C LYS A 77 -16.80 -22.58 6.11
#